data_AF-A0A2Z7B179-F1
#
_entry.id   AF-A0A2Z7B179-F1
#
_cell.length_a   1.000
_cell.length_b   1.000
_cell.length_c   1.000
_cell.angle_alpha   90.00
_cell.angle_beta   90.00
_cell.angle_gamma   90.00
#
_symmetry.space_group_name_H-M   'P 1'
#
loop_
_entity.id
_entity.type
_entity.pdbx_description
1 polymer ?
#
loop_
_entity_poly.entity_id
_entity_poly.type
_entity_poly.pdbx_seq_one_letter_code
_entity_poly.pdbx_strand_id
1 'polypeptide(L)'
;KGQNSSCFSNNSPIRISAESTEFSTYRNLEIVGDFQQRSCSIVNSKGDVIAQIGVSKEVEQVMSSRDLYHVRIKAGIDQAFVFGVITVLDYIYDGSTRC
;
A
#
# COMPACT_ATOMS: atom_id res chain seq x y z
N LYS A 1 11.04 -25.71 -12.88
CA LYS A 1 11.81 -24.45 -13.03
C LYS A 1 10.91 -23.46 -13.77
N GLY A 2 9.98 -22.82 -13.04
CA GLY A 2 9.10 -21.79 -13.61
C GLY A 2 9.64 -20.44 -13.18
N GLN A 3 10.07 -19.62 -14.14
CA GLN A 3 10.37 -18.22 -13.89
C GLN A 3 9.02 -17.49 -13.92
N ASN A 4 8.53 -17.11 -12.74
CA ASN A 4 7.38 -16.23 -12.63
C ASN A 4 7.85 -14.83 -13.03
N SER A 5 7.72 -14.49 -14.30
CA SER A 5 7.93 -13.12 -14.76
C SER A 5 6.77 -12.28 -14.23
N SER A 6 6.99 -11.51 -13.16
CA SER A 6 6.01 -10.53 -12.70
C SER A 6 5.75 -9.54 -13.85
N CYS A 7 4.48 -9.36 -14.22
CA CYS A 7 4.08 -8.44 -15.29
C CYS A 7 4.41 -6.96 -14.96
N PHE A 8 4.71 -6.65 -13.70
CA PHE A 8 5.20 -5.34 -13.29
C PHE A 8 6.74 -5.33 -13.39
N SER A 9 7.25 -4.60 -14.38
CA SER A 9 8.66 -4.21 -14.47
C SER A 9 9.00 -3.32 -13.27
N ASN A 10 9.86 -3.82 -12.39
CA ASN A 10 9.77 -3.63 -10.94
C ASN A 10 10.44 -2.35 -10.37
N ASN A 11 10.56 -1.26 -11.14
CA ASN A 11 11.34 -0.09 -10.71
C ASN A 11 10.59 1.25 -10.66
N SER A 12 9.32 1.30 -11.10
CA SER A 12 8.55 2.54 -11.03
C SER A 12 7.61 2.53 -9.82
N PRO A 13 7.63 3.55 -8.95
CA PRO A 13 6.73 3.60 -7.81
C PRO A 13 5.27 3.72 -8.27
N ILE A 14 4.36 3.07 -7.54
CA ILE A 14 2.92 3.20 -7.79
C ILE A 14 2.49 4.60 -7.35
N ARG A 15 1.89 5.35 -8.27
CA ARG A 15 1.32 6.68 -8.02
C ARG A 15 -0.19 6.63 -8.05
N ILE A 16 -0.80 7.35 -7.12
CA ILE A 16 -2.25 7.45 -6.97
C ILE A 16 -2.63 8.92 -7.10
N SER A 17 -3.53 9.21 -8.03
CA SER A 17 -4.09 10.52 -8.21
C SER A 17 -5.60 10.43 -8.07
N ALA A 18 -6.13 11.12 -7.06
CA ALA A 18 -7.57 11.29 -6.90
C ALA A 18 -7.97 12.64 -7.49
N GLU A 19 -8.79 12.61 -8.54
CA GLU A 19 -9.41 13.83 -9.08
C GLU A 19 -10.57 14.24 -8.17
N SER A 20 -10.27 15.05 -7.16
CA SER A 20 -11.30 15.77 -6.40
C SER A 20 -10.91 17.24 -6.29
N THR A 21 -11.90 18.12 -6.44
CA THR A 21 -11.75 19.57 -6.24
C THR A 21 -11.65 19.95 -4.76
N GLU A 22 -12.07 19.06 -3.85
CA GLU A 22 -12.23 19.36 -2.42
C GLU A 22 -11.09 18.86 -1.54
N PHE A 23 -10.28 17.90 -2.01
CA PHE A 23 -9.23 17.29 -1.18
C PHE A 23 -7.86 17.34 -1.84
N SER A 24 -7.21 18.50 -1.73
CA SER A 24 -5.85 18.74 -2.24
C SER A 24 -4.80 17.74 -1.69
N THR A 25 -5.04 17.20 -0.49
CA THR A 25 -4.18 16.20 0.15
C THR A 25 -4.06 14.89 -0.65
N TYR A 26 -5.07 14.51 -1.43
CA TYR A 26 -5.11 13.25 -2.19
C TYR A 26 -4.76 13.40 -3.67
N ARG A 27 -4.44 14.62 -4.13
CA ARG A 27 -4.23 14.90 -5.56
C ARG A 27 -3.03 14.12 -6.13
N ASN A 28 -1.98 13.94 -5.34
CA ASN A 28 -0.74 13.27 -5.74
C ASN A 28 -0.18 12.50 -4.55
N LEU A 29 -0.37 11.19 -4.57
CA LEU A 29 0.15 10.27 -3.57
C LEU A 29 1.05 9.24 -4.22
N GLU A 30 1.97 8.70 -3.43
CA GLU A 30 2.90 7.67 -3.86
C GLU A 30 2.97 6.56 -2.81
N ILE A 31 3.13 5.33 -3.30
CA ILE A 31 3.42 4.16 -2.46
C ILE A 31 4.94 3.98 -2.43
N VAL A 32 5.52 4.09 -1.25
CA VAL A 32 6.97 3.94 -1.02
C VAL A 32 7.20 2.72 -0.12
N GLY A 33 8.21 1.91 -0.44
CA GLY A 33 8.54 0.68 0.28
C GLY A 33 8.01 -0.58 -0.42
N ASP A 34 7.86 -1.67 0.31
CA ASP A 34 7.48 -2.98 -0.23
C ASP A 34 6.09 -3.41 0.31
N PHE A 35 5.08 -3.41 -0.56
CA PHE A 35 3.73 -3.78 -0.17
C PHE A 35 3.56 -5.29 0.09
N GLN A 36 4.31 -6.15 -0.61
CA GLN A 36 4.24 -7.62 -0.41
C GLN A 36 4.84 -8.03 0.93
N GLN A 37 5.86 -7.29 1.38
CA GLN A 37 6.44 -7.43 2.72
C GLN A 37 5.66 -6.65 3.79
N ARG A 38 4.53 -6.02 3.41
CA ARG A 38 3.72 -5.16 4.29
C ARG A 38 4.55 -4.05 4.94
N SER A 39 5.59 -3.56 4.27
CA SER A 39 6.55 -2.58 4.78
C SER A 39 6.57 -1.34 3.87
N CYS A 40 5.41 -0.74 3.67
CA CYS A 40 5.22 0.41 2.80
C CYS A 40 4.47 1.56 3.47
N SER A 41 4.56 2.74 2.86
CA SER A 41 3.87 3.95 3.30
C SER A 41 3.17 4.62 2.13
N ILE A 42 2.02 5.23 2.41
CA ILE A 42 1.38 6.18 1.50
C ILE A 42 1.91 7.56 1.85
N VAL A 43 2.58 8.20 0.90
CA VAL A 43 3.14 9.54 1.06
C VAL A 43 2.41 10.53 0.15
N ASN A 44 2.24 11.77 0.63
CA ASN A 44 1.73 12.85 -0.21
C ASN A 44 2.85 13.46 -1.08
N SER A 45 2.47 14.35 -2.00
CA SER A 45 3.43 15.12 -2.84
C SER A 45 4.49 15.94 -2.09
N LYS A 46 4.28 16.22 -0.79
CA LYS A 46 5.27 16.90 0.06
C LYS A 46 6.26 15.92 0.72
N GLY A 47 6.05 14.62 0.55
CA GLY A 47 6.80 13.56 1.22
C GLY A 47 6.29 13.22 2.62
N ASP A 48 5.16 13.79 3.06
CA ASP A 48 4.59 13.45 4.36
C ASP A 48 3.94 12.07 4.31
N VAL A 49 4.26 11.22 5.28
CA VAL A 49 3.56 9.94 5.50
C VAL A 49 2.14 10.23 5.98
N ILE A 50 1.14 9.82 5.19
CA ILE A 50 -0.28 9.92 5.57
C ILE A 50 -0.82 8.59 6.11
N ALA A 51 -0.23 7.47 5.71
CA ALA A 51 -0.49 6.16 6.27
C ALA A 51 0.77 5.27 6.21
N GLN A 52 1.03 4.53 7.28
CA GLN A 52 2.09 3.53 7.36
C GLN A 52 1.45 2.14 7.46
N ILE A 53 1.88 1.24 6.59
CA ILE A 53 1.45 -0.16 6.53
C ILE A 53 2.58 -1.03 7.08
N GLY A 54 2.24 -1.92 7.99
CA GLY A 54 3.14 -2.79 8.72
C GLY A 54 2.54 -4.18 9.00
N VAL A 55 3.34 -5.03 9.63
CA VAL A 55 2.86 -6.18 10.42
C VAL A 55 3.04 -5.82 11.89
N SER A 56 2.07 -6.14 12.75
CA SER A 56 2.28 -5.98 14.20
C SER A 56 3.23 -7.08 14.69
N LYS A 57 4.14 -6.73 15.60
CA LYS A 57 5.17 -7.66 16.11
C LYS A 57 4.53 -8.86 16.82
N GLU A 58 3.39 -8.63 17.45
CA GLU A 58 2.62 -9.63 18.17
C GLU A 58 2.00 -10.64 17.18
N VAL A 59 1.56 -10.19 16.00
CA VAL A 59 1.02 -11.08 14.95
C VAL A 59 2.14 -11.80 14.23
N GLU A 60 3.27 -11.14 13.96
CA GLU A 60 4.44 -11.75 13.30
C GLU A 60 5.02 -12.93 14.10
N GLN A 61 4.92 -12.90 15.43
CA GLN A 61 5.38 -13.99 16.30
C GLN A 61 4.42 -15.18 16.38
N VAL A 62 3.12 -14.97 16.10
CA VAL A 62 2.07 -15.98 16.36
C VAL A 62 1.46 -16.51 15.06
N MET A 63 1.52 -15.75 13.98
CA MET A 63 0.97 -16.13 12.68
C MET A 63 2.09 -16.22 11.64
N SER A 64 2.27 -17.42 11.06
CA SER A 64 3.16 -17.62 9.92
C SER A 64 2.64 -16.99 8.62
N SER A 65 1.36 -16.57 8.60
CA SER A 65 0.73 -15.91 7.45
C SER A 65 0.66 -14.39 7.64
N ARG A 66 0.79 -13.65 6.54
CA ARG A 66 0.83 -12.18 6.49
C ARG A 66 -0.51 -11.59 6.05
N ASP A 67 -1.58 -12.25 6.48
CA ASP A 67 -2.95 -11.96 6.05
C ASP A 67 -3.51 -10.72 6.77
N LEU A 68 -2.84 -10.28 7.85
CA LEU A 68 -3.23 -9.13 8.64
C LEU A 68 -2.36 -7.91 8.34
N TYR A 69 -3.02 -6.76 8.22
CA TYR A 69 -2.40 -5.46 8.05
C TYR A 69 -2.43 -4.69 9.37
N HIS A 70 -1.28 -4.14 9.78
CA HIS A 70 -1.23 -3.12 10.83
C HIS A 70 -1.08 -1.74 10.17
N VAL A 71 -2.14 -0.93 10.22
CA VAL A 71 -2.18 0.36 9.52
C VAL A 71 -2.24 1.50 10.52
N ARG A 72 -1.29 2.44 10.43
CA ARG A 72 -1.28 3.69 11.20
C ARG A 72 -1.61 4.85 10.27
N ILE A 73 -2.71 5.53 10.54
CA ILE A 73 -3.22 6.61 9.70
C ILE A 73 -3.04 7.95 10.41
N LYS A 74 -2.50 8.95 9.71
CA LYS A 74 -2.33 10.31 10.25
C LYS A 74 -3.71 10.93 10.54
N ALA A 75 -3.82 11.66 11.64
CA ALA A 75 -5.06 12.33 12.01
C ALA A 75 -5.57 13.26 10.89
N GLY A 76 -6.88 13.26 10.65
CA GLY A 76 -7.53 14.04 9.59
C GLY A 76 -7.48 13.40 8.19
N ILE A 77 -6.94 12.19 8.06
CA ILE A 77 -6.98 11.41 6.82
C ILE A 77 -8.18 10.45 6.87
N ASP A 78 -8.87 10.35 5.74
CA ASP A 78 -10.00 9.45 5.58
C ASP A 78 -9.54 8.00 5.59
N GLN A 79 -10.07 7.21 6.53
CA GLN A 79 -9.67 5.82 6.70
C GLN A 79 -10.14 4.95 5.54
N ALA A 80 -11.34 5.18 5.01
CA ALA A 80 -11.90 4.40 3.91
C ALA A 80 -11.09 4.57 2.63
N PHE A 81 -10.61 5.78 2.37
CA PHE A 81 -9.67 6.06 1.28
C PHE A 81 -8.40 5.22 1.41
N VAL A 82 -7.76 5.22 2.59
CA VAL A 82 -6.55 4.42 2.83
C VAL A 82 -6.80 2.93 2.61
N PHE A 83 -7.90 2.39 3.14
CA PHE A 83 -8.24 0.98 2.92
C PHE A 83 -8.57 0.67 1.46
N GLY A 84 -9.24 1.58 0.73
CA GLY A 84 -9.48 1.42 -0.70
C GLY A 84 -8.18 1.31 -1.50
N VAL A 85 -7.17 2.13 -1.16
CA VAL A 85 -5.83 2.01 -1.74
C VAL A 85 -5.20 0.65 -1.42
N ILE A 86 -5.29 0.19 -0.16
CA ILE A 86 -4.77 -1.13 0.24
C ILE A 86 -5.46 -2.25 -0.54
N THR A 87 -6.78 -2.20 -0.71
CA THR A 87 -7.54 -3.19 -1.49
C THR A 87 -7.09 -3.23 -2.96
N VAL A 88 -6.84 -2.09 -3.58
CA VAL A 88 -6.32 -2.04 -4.96
C VAL A 88 -4.92 -2.65 -5.04
N LEU A 89 -4.04 -2.34 -4.08
CA LEU A 89 -2.70 -2.92 -4.01
C LEU A 89 -2.75 -4.44 -3.77
N ASP A 90 -3.62 -4.89 -2.88
CA ASP A 90 -3.85 -6.31 -2.59
C ASP A 90 -4.33 -7.05 -3.86
N TYR A 91 -5.26 -6.47 -4.61
CA TYR A 91 -5.67 -7.00 -5.92
C TYR A 91 -4.52 -7.07 -6.94
N ILE A 92 -3.65 -6.06 -6.98
CA ILE A 92 -2.48 -6.03 -7.88
C ILE A 92 -1.48 -7.13 -7.50
N TYR A 93 -1.15 -7.30 -6.22
CA TYR A 93 -0.08 -8.19 -5.78
C TYR A 93 -0.52 -9.62 -5.47
N ASP A 94 -1.77 -9.84 -5.07
CA ASP A 94 -2.30 -11.16 -4.69
C ASP A 94 -3.32 -11.69 -5.72
N GLY A 95 -4.04 -10.79 -6.40
CA GLY A 95 -4.96 -11.14 -7.49
C GLY A 95 -4.31 -11.32 -8.87
N SER A 96 -3.15 -10.69 -9.13
CA SER A 96 -2.45 -10.73 -10.43
C SER A 96 -1.25 -11.69 -10.49
N THR A 97 -0.88 -12.32 -9.37
CA THR A 97 0.28 -13.23 -9.28
C THR A 97 -0.05 -14.70 -9.56
N ARG A 98 -1.29 -15.01 -9.94
CA ARG A 98 -1.64 -16.32 -10.54
C ARG A 98 -1.23 -16.33 -12.01
N CYS A 99 0.02 -16.71 -12.28
CA CYS A 99 0.42 -17.29 -13.56
C CYS A 99 0.30 -18.82 -13.48
#